data_AF-C0ED69-F1
#
_entry.id   AF-C0ED69-F1
#
_cell.length_a   1.000
_cell.length_b   1.000
_cell.length_c   1.000
_cell.angle_alpha   90.00
_cell.angle_beta   90.00
_cell.angle_gamma   90.00
#
_symmetry.space_group_name_H-M   'P 1'
#
loop_
_entity.id
_entity.type
_entity.pdbx_description
1 polymer ?
#
loop_
_entity_poly.entity_id
_entity_poly.type
_entity_poly.pdbx_seq_one_letter_code
_entity_poly.pdbx_strand_id
1 'polypeptide(L)'
;MALYEIAGLVVDMEPVHPTLSSRAAPYRLPAPGRRADIVIRQPEGYIDRMQQANPSLGADQCEYLRFGSCFYRSLLRFDGMMLHASAVALDGRAYLFTAHSGTGKSTHTAQWLKLFGERAAILNDDKPALRWIGGQLCACGTPFSGKTPLSQNRCVPVGGICLLERGSQNRIWRISPREAVAFLFDQTIHSLYQQDMERLLGVLQSVLETAPLYRMQCTIGTDAARTAHQAMAGGHKC
;
A
#
# COMPACT_ATOMS: atom_id res chain seq x y z
N MET A 1 -21.74 -7.32 13.65
CA MET A 1 -20.28 -7.47 13.70
C MET A 1 -19.79 -8.23 12.48
N ALA A 2 -19.14 -7.53 11.54
CA ALA A 2 -18.48 -8.13 10.39
C ALA A 2 -16.96 -8.12 10.62
N LEU A 3 -16.33 -9.28 10.45
CA LEU A 3 -14.89 -9.43 10.58
C LEU A 3 -14.25 -9.57 9.20
N TYR A 4 -13.10 -8.94 9.03
CA TYR A 4 -12.30 -8.96 7.82
C TYR A 4 -10.87 -9.35 8.18
N GLU A 5 -10.20 -10.11 7.32
CA GLU A 5 -8.76 -10.32 7.43
C GLU A 5 -8.06 -9.38 6.45
N ILE A 6 -7.38 -8.36 6.97
CA ILE A 6 -6.68 -7.35 6.17
C ILE A 6 -5.23 -7.33 6.60
N ALA A 7 -4.32 -7.57 5.66
CA ALA A 7 -2.89 -7.66 5.91
C ALA A 7 -2.52 -8.63 7.07
N GLY A 8 -3.26 -9.74 7.21
CA GLY A 8 -3.06 -10.73 8.27
C GLY A 8 -3.55 -10.30 9.67
N LEU A 9 -4.36 -9.23 9.76
CA LEU A 9 -5.02 -8.79 11.00
C LEU A 9 -6.53 -8.99 10.89
N VAL A 10 -7.15 -9.39 11.99
CA VAL A 10 -8.61 -9.43 12.13
C VAL A 10 -9.12 -8.02 12.43
N VAL A 11 -9.82 -7.45 11.46
CA VAL A 11 -10.40 -6.11 11.53
C VAL A 11 -11.91 -6.23 11.69
N ASP A 12 -12.42 -5.71 12.80
CA ASP A 12 -13.85 -5.52 13.03
C ASP A 12 -14.26 -4.14 12.55
N MET A 13 -15.05 -4.11 11.50
CA MET A 13 -15.53 -2.88 10.88
C MET A 13 -16.89 -3.12 10.21
N GLU A 14 -17.70 -2.08 10.10
CA GLU A 14 -19.04 -2.17 9.48
C GLU A 14 -19.17 -1.05 8.44
N PRO A 15 -18.57 -1.23 7.24
CA PRO A 15 -18.79 -0.29 6.15
C PRO A 15 -20.25 -0.38 5.71
N VAL A 16 -20.90 0.77 5.51
CA VAL A 16 -22.30 0.83 5.07
C VAL A 16 -22.44 1.45 3.68
N HIS A 17 -21.39 2.09 3.16
CA HIS A 17 -21.39 2.69 1.84
C HIS A 17 -20.82 1.75 0.76
N PRO A 18 -21.26 1.87 -0.51
CA PRO A 18 -20.96 0.89 -1.56
C PRO A 18 -19.47 0.69 -1.87
N THR A 19 -18.66 1.76 -1.89
CA THR A 19 -17.26 1.68 -2.31
C THR A 19 -16.44 0.81 -1.37
N LEU A 20 -16.52 1.07 -0.06
CA LEU A 20 -15.76 0.28 0.91
C LEU A 20 -16.36 -1.11 1.08
N SER A 21 -17.69 -1.23 1.10
CA SER A 21 -18.37 -2.52 1.24
C SER A 21 -17.99 -3.50 0.14
N SER A 22 -17.99 -3.05 -1.13
CA SER A 22 -17.61 -3.90 -2.27
C SER A 22 -16.12 -4.26 -2.25
N ARG A 23 -15.24 -3.30 -1.95
CA ARG A 23 -13.78 -3.53 -1.92
C ARG A 23 -13.31 -4.36 -0.74
N ALA A 24 -14.03 -4.33 0.38
CA ALA A 24 -13.75 -5.14 1.56
C ALA A 24 -14.35 -6.56 1.46
N ALA A 25 -15.31 -6.82 0.58
CA ALA A 25 -15.95 -8.13 0.47
C ALA A 25 -14.95 -9.30 0.26
N PRO A 26 -13.90 -9.20 -0.58
CA PRO A 26 -12.87 -10.25 -0.70
C PRO A 26 -12.03 -10.49 0.56
N TYR A 27 -12.09 -9.58 1.53
CA TYR A 27 -11.38 -9.65 2.80
C TYR A 27 -12.25 -10.21 3.93
N ARG A 28 -13.55 -10.47 3.69
CA ARG A 28 -14.50 -10.86 4.74
C ARG A 28 -14.23 -12.28 5.24
N LEU A 29 -14.23 -12.46 6.57
CA LEU A 29 -14.12 -13.76 7.20
C LEU A 29 -15.48 -14.48 7.24
N PRO A 30 -15.51 -15.82 7.02
CA PRO A 30 -16.75 -16.59 6.90
C PRO A 30 -17.47 -16.86 8.23
N ALA A 31 -16.78 -16.81 9.38
CA ALA A 31 -17.39 -17.11 10.68
C ALA A 31 -16.94 -16.12 11.78
N PRO A 32 -17.86 -15.67 12.65
CA PRO A 32 -17.52 -14.96 13.88
C PRO A 32 -16.89 -15.94 14.88
N GLY A 33 -15.73 -15.60 15.44
CA GLY A 33 -15.03 -16.47 16.40
C GLY A 33 -13.58 -16.07 16.68
N ARG A 34 -12.96 -15.29 15.77
CA ARG A 34 -11.66 -14.67 16.03
C ARG A 34 -11.86 -13.34 16.77
N ARG A 35 -11.04 -13.11 17.79
CA ARG A 35 -10.93 -11.79 18.45
C ARG A 35 -10.38 -10.79 17.44
N ALA A 36 -10.96 -9.59 17.41
CA ALA A 36 -10.47 -8.51 16.56
C ALA A 36 -9.16 -7.93 17.10
N ASP A 37 -8.18 -7.79 16.21
CA ASP A 37 -6.93 -7.07 16.46
C ASP A 37 -7.15 -5.55 16.35
N ILE A 38 -7.99 -5.14 15.38
CA ILE A 38 -8.35 -3.74 15.12
C ILE A 38 -9.87 -3.63 15.13
N VAL A 39 -10.39 -2.63 15.84
CA VAL A 39 -11.80 -2.27 15.81
C VAL A 39 -11.93 -0.86 15.21
N ILE A 40 -12.71 -0.74 14.13
CA ILE A 40 -13.00 0.53 13.46
C ILE A 40 -14.49 0.79 13.58
N ARG A 41 -14.83 1.95 14.15
CA ARG A 41 -16.20 2.44 14.30
C ARG A 41 -16.32 3.82 13.68
N GLN A 42 -17.50 4.08 13.14
CA GLN A 42 -17.88 5.39 12.67
C GLN A 42 -18.70 6.09 13.75
N PRO A 43 -18.17 7.18 14.36
CA PRO A 43 -18.95 7.97 15.30
C PRO A 43 -20.15 8.60 14.58
N GLU A 44 -21.24 8.78 15.32
CA GLU A 44 -22.40 9.52 14.85
C GLU A 44 -22.00 10.96 14.45
N GLY A 45 -22.60 11.49 13.39
CA GLY A 45 -22.31 12.80 12.83
C GLY A 45 -20.87 12.99 12.30
N TYR A 46 -20.07 11.93 12.15
CA TYR A 46 -18.72 12.05 11.59
C TYR A 46 -18.75 12.45 10.11
N ILE A 47 -19.60 11.81 9.30
CA ILE A 47 -19.75 12.13 7.88
C ILE A 47 -20.20 13.57 7.71
N ASP A 48 -21.25 14.00 8.42
CA ASP A 48 -21.77 15.37 8.33
C ASP A 48 -20.69 16.42 8.62
N ARG A 49 -19.91 16.22 9.69
CA ARG A 49 -18.78 17.11 10.03
C ARG A 49 -17.70 17.13 8.94
N MET A 50 -17.37 15.97 8.38
CA MET A 50 -16.39 15.88 7.28
C MET A 50 -16.89 16.59 6.02
N GLN A 51 -18.17 16.48 5.69
CA GLN A 51 -18.78 17.14 4.54
C GLN A 51 -18.91 18.65 4.75
N GLN A 52 -19.20 19.10 5.97
CA GLN A 52 -19.17 20.54 6.31
C GLN A 52 -17.76 21.13 6.12
N ALA A 53 -16.72 20.41 6.53
CA ALA A 53 -15.33 20.84 6.33
C ALA A 53 -14.85 20.68 4.88
N ASN A 54 -15.43 19.74 4.12
CA ASN A 54 -15.05 19.42 2.74
C ASN A 54 -16.31 19.18 1.88
N PRO A 55 -17.00 20.26 1.43
CA PRO A 55 -18.28 20.15 0.73
C PRO A 55 -18.26 19.35 -0.58
N SER A 56 -17.07 19.12 -1.15
CA SER A 56 -16.89 18.31 -2.35
C SER A 56 -16.93 16.79 -2.10
N LEU A 57 -16.85 16.34 -0.84
CA LEU A 57 -16.85 14.92 -0.51
C LEU A 57 -18.26 14.38 -0.31
N GLY A 58 -18.58 13.28 -1.00
CA GLY A 58 -19.77 12.48 -0.73
C GLY A 58 -19.61 11.59 0.50
N ALA A 59 -20.73 11.15 1.09
CA ALA A 59 -20.75 10.28 2.26
C ALA A 59 -19.94 8.98 2.06
N ASP A 60 -20.02 8.38 0.87
CA ASP A 60 -19.25 7.21 0.46
C ASP A 60 -17.72 7.44 0.51
N GLN A 61 -17.26 8.62 0.06
CA GLN A 61 -15.85 9.00 0.14
C GLN A 61 -15.43 9.29 1.58
N CYS A 62 -16.30 9.92 2.37
CA CYS A 62 -16.04 10.19 3.78
C CYS A 62 -15.83 8.90 4.59
N GLU A 63 -16.70 7.91 4.42
CA GLU A 63 -16.55 6.59 5.06
C GLU A 63 -15.23 5.92 4.62
N TYR A 64 -14.98 5.86 3.32
CA TYR A 64 -13.79 5.23 2.76
C TYR A 64 -12.49 5.82 3.31
N LEU A 65 -12.38 7.16 3.32
CA LEU A 65 -11.21 7.86 3.85
C LEU A 65 -11.03 7.64 5.35
N ARG A 66 -12.13 7.64 6.11
CA ARG A 66 -12.12 7.43 7.56
C ARG A 66 -11.64 6.04 7.93
N PHE A 67 -12.22 5.00 7.33
CA PHE A 67 -11.85 3.62 7.63
C PHE A 67 -10.40 3.34 7.22
N GLY A 68 -9.96 3.87 6.07
CA GLY A 68 -8.56 3.81 5.64
C GLY A 68 -7.62 4.45 6.67
N SER A 69 -7.92 5.68 7.08
CA SER A 69 -7.12 6.40 8.08
C SER A 69 -7.07 5.65 9.43
N CYS A 70 -8.21 5.15 9.92
CA CYS A 70 -8.28 4.33 11.13
C CYS A 70 -7.44 3.06 11.05
N PHE A 71 -7.54 2.35 9.93
CA PHE A 71 -6.83 1.11 9.71
C PHE A 71 -5.33 1.37 9.71
N TYR A 72 -4.84 2.31 8.90
CA TYR A 72 -3.41 2.56 8.78
C TYR A 72 -2.79 3.17 10.03
N ARG A 73 -3.52 4.00 10.78
CA ARG A 73 -3.06 4.45 12.11
C ARG A 73 -2.95 3.28 13.09
N SER A 74 -3.89 2.34 13.03
CA SER A 74 -3.86 1.15 13.89
C SER A 74 -2.76 0.16 13.51
N LEU A 75 -2.48 0.04 12.21
CA LEU A 75 -1.44 -0.82 11.64
C LEU A 75 -0.05 -0.53 12.23
N LEU A 76 0.23 0.73 12.62
CA LEU A 76 1.48 1.14 13.26
C LEU A 76 1.77 0.38 14.57
N ARG A 77 0.75 -0.16 15.25
CA ARG A 77 0.91 -0.98 16.46
C ARG A 77 1.23 -2.46 16.16
N PHE A 78 1.22 -2.84 14.88
CA PHE A 78 1.38 -4.21 14.40
C PHE A 78 2.55 -4.31 13.39
N ASP A 79 3.60 -3.54 13.64
CA ASP A 79 4.83 -3.44 12.84
C ASP A 79 4.53 -3.26 11.37
N GLY A 80 3.66 -2.30 11.06
CA GLY A 80 3.25 -2.04 9.70
C GLY A 80 2.94 -0.59 9.43
N MET A 81 3.00 -0.22 8.16
CA MET A 81 2.76 1.12 7.68
C MET A 81 2.09 1.10 6.31
N MET A 82 1.43 2.21 5.97
CA MET A 82 0.96 2.46 4.62
C MET A 82 2.08 3.06 3.79
N LEU A 83 2.23 2.62 2.55
CA LEU A 83 3.05 3.31 1.55
C LEU A 83 2.17 3.66 0.36
N HIS A 84 2.19 4.93 -0.04
CA HIS A 84 1.51 5.40 -1.23
C HIS A 84 2.26 4.91 -2.48
N ALA A 85 1.84 3.76 -2.98
CA ALA A 85 2.54 3.02 -4.03
C ALA A 85 1.56 2.17 -4.86
N SER A 86 1.99 1.79 -6.06
CA SER A 86 1.37 0.70 -6.80
C SER A 86 2.24 -0.54 -6.64
N ALA A 87 1.68 -1.61 -6.11
CA ALA A 87 2.37 -2.87 -5.85
C ALA A 87 1.92 -3.95 -6.83
N VAL A 88 2.88 -4.55 -7.55
CA VAL A 88 2.66 -5.73 -8.39
C VAL A 88 3.33 -6.92 -7.73
N ALA A 89 2.66 -8.06 -7.65
CA ALA A 89 3.34 -9.31 -7.32
C ALA A 89 3.65 -10.10 -8.58
N LEU A 90 4.86 -10.65 -8.61
CA LEU A 90 5.37 -11.52 -9.66
C LEU A 90 6.21 -12.62 -8.99
N ASP A 91 5.93 -13.87 -9.33
CA ASP A 91 6.68 -15.05 -8.86
C ASP A 91 6.91 -15.08 -7.33
N GLY A 92 5.88 -14.77 -6.55
CA GLY A 92 5.91 -14.83 -5.09
C GLY A 92 6.54 -13.62 -4.38
N ARG A 93 6.97 -12.58 -5.12
CA ARG A 93 7.52 -11.33 -4.56
C ARG A 93 6.69 -10.11 -4.96
N ALA A 94 6.64 -9.10 -4.10
CA ALA A 94 6.05 -7.79 -4.40
C ALA A 94 7.10 -6.76 -4.81
N TYR A 95 6.82 -6.05 -5.89
CA TYR A 95 7.59 -4.90 -6.35
C TYR A 95 6.70 -3.66 -6.21
N LEU A 96 7.16 -2.70 -5.40
CA LEU A 96 6.41 -1.50 -5.06
C LEU A 96 6.98 -0.31 -5.81
N PHE A 97 6.11 0.44 -6.46
CA PHE A 97 6.46 1.66 -7.18
C PHE A 97 5.82 2.85 -6.52
N THR A 98 6.65 3.73 -5.97
CA THR A 98 6.22 4.98 -5.34
C THR A 98 6.74 6.18 -6.13
N ALA A 99 5.98 7.26 -6.12
CA ALA A 99 6.22 8.43 -6.96
C ALA A 99 5.35 9.59 -6.47
N HIS A 100 5.80 10.83 -6.71
CA HIS A 100 4.94 12.01 -6.59
C HIS A 100 3.61 11.79 -7.34
N SER A 101 2.53 12.42 -6.86
CA SER A 101 1.23 12.31 -7.50
C SER A 101 1.30 12.72 -8.97
N GLY A 102 0.63 11.96 -9.85
CA GLY A 102 0.63 12.23 -11.30
C GLY A 102 1.84 11.70 -12.09
N THR A 103 2.86 11.11 -11.46
CA THR A 103 4.03 10.57 -12.18
C THR A 103 3.72 9.31 -13.00
N GLY A 104 2.70 8.52 -12.61
CA GLY A 104 2.24 7.34 -13.38
C GLY A 104 2.55 5.97 -12.75
N LYS A 105 2.45 5.82 -11.43
CA LYS A 105 2.65 4.54 -10.71
C LYS A 105 1.82 3.39 -11.30
N SER A 106 0.50 3.58 -11.39
CA SER A 106 -0.44 2.60 -11.96
C SER A 106 -0.17 2.34 -13.45
N THR A 107 0.28 3.36 -14.19
CA THR A 107 0.69 3.20 -15.59
C THR A 107 1.90 2.28 -15.69
N HIS A 108 2.88 2.41 -14.79
CA HIS A 108 4.05 1.55 -14.76
C HIS A 108 3.70 0.10 -14.40
N THR A 109 2.91 -0.14 -13.35
CA THR A 109 2.50 -1.50 -12.97
C THR A 109 1.58 -2.16 -14.01
N ALA A 110 0.79 -1.40 -14.77
CA ALA A 110 0.07 -1.92 -15.92
C ALA A 110 1.02 -2.48 -17.01
N GLN A 111 2.22 -1.93 -17.17
CA GLN A 111 3.23 -2.48 -18.09
C GLN A 111 3.79 -3.83 -17.60
N TRP A 112 3.84 -4.05 -16.28
CA TRP A 112 4.22 -5.36 -15.72
C TRP A 112 3.20 -6.43 -16.08
N LEU A 113 1.90 -6.13 -16.00
CA LEU A 113 0.86 -7.08 -16.42
C LEU A 113 0.97 -7.41 -17.91
N LYS A 114 1.23 -6.40 -18.76
CA LYS A 114 1.45 -6.62 -20.21
C LYS A 114 2.68 -7.47 -20.49
N LEU A 115 3.76 -7.28 -19.73
CA LEU A 115 5.02 -7.97 -19.96
C LEU A 115 4.98 -9.43 -19.47
N PHE A 116 4.42 -9.67 -18.29
CA PHE A 116 4.50 -10.96 -17.60
C PHE A 116 3.21 -11.78 -17.65
N GLY A 117 2.12 -11.20 -18.18
CA GLY A 117 0.83 -11.87 -18.30
C GLY A 117 0.32 -12.38 -16.96
N GLU A 118 -0.18 -13.60 -16.94
CA GLU A 118 -0.79 -14.25 -15.76
C GLU A 118 0.16 -14.43 -14.57
N ARG A 119 1.48 -14.34 -14.78
CA ARG A 119 2.46 -14.41 -13.70
C ARG A 119 2.47 -13.16 -12.82
N ALA A 120 2.03 -12.02 -13.37
CA ALA A 120 1.95 -10.76 -12.64
C ALA A 120 0.51 -10.43 -12.28
N ALA A 121 0.31 -9.92 -11.07
CA ALA A 121 -0.98 -9.37 -10.65
C ALA A 121 -0.80 -8.16 -9.74
N ILE A 122 -1.68 -7.17 -9.87
CA ILE A 122 -1.70 -6.02 -8.97
C ILE A 122 -2.09 -6.52 -7.57
N LEU A 123 -1.16 -6.35 -6.63
CA LEU A 123 -1.38 -6.68 -5.22
C LEU A 123 -2.22 -5.60 -4.55
N ASN A 124 -1.87 -4.34 -4.79
CA ASN A 124 -2.62 -3.17 -4.37
C ASN A 124 -2.20 -1.97 -5.21
N ASP A 125 -3.16 -1.27 -5.80
CA ASP A 125 -2.91 0.06 -6.35
C ASP A 125 -3.23 1.13 -5.30
N ASP A 126 -2.41 2.18 -5.18
CA ASP A 126 -2.55 3.31 -4.25
C ASP A 126 -2.01 3.10 -2.82
N LYS A 127 -2.53 2.17 -2.01
CA LYS A 127 -2.15 2.07 -0.59
C LYS A 127 -1.91 0.62 -0.14
N PRO A 128 -0.86 -0.06 -0.63
CA PRO A 128 -0.39 -1.30 -0.01
C PRO A 128 -0.01 -1.06 1.46
N ALA A 129 -0.27 -2.07 2.29
CA ALA A 129 0.31 -2.14 3.63
C ALA A 129 1.67 -2.84 3.55
N LEU A 130 2.69 -2.28 4.19
CA LEU A 130 3.93 -2.98 4.52
C LEU A 130 3.81 -3.52 5.95
N ARG A 131 4.16 -4.79 6.16
CA ARG A 131 4.15 -5.43 7.49
C ARG A 131 5.29 -6.42 7.64
N TRP A 132 5.79 -6.55 8.86
CA TRP A 132 6.59 -7.70 9.25
C TRP A 132 5.69 -8.87 9.61
N ILE A 133 5.80 -9.97 8.87
CA ILE A 133 5.05 -11.21 9.11
C ILE A 133 6.06 -12.35 9.15
N GLY A 134 6.16 -13.03 10.29
CA GLY A 134 7.14 -14.12 10.47
C GLY A 134 8.59 -13.65 10.32
N GLY A 135 8.90 -12.42 10.74
CA GLY A 135 10.24 -11.83 10.62
C GLY A 135 10.59 -11.29 9.23
N GLN A 136 9.72 -11.43 8.24
CA GLN A 136 9.95 -10.98 6.87
C GLN A 136 9.10 -9.76 6.53
N LEU A 137 9.71 -8.77 5.86
CA LEU A 137 8.98 -7.64 5.31
C LEU A 137 8.12 -8.08 4.12
N CYS A 138 6.80 -7.93 4.27
CA CYS A 138 5.80 -8.28 3.28
C CYS A 138 5.01 -7.04 2.85
N ALA A 139 4.63 -6.99 1.57
CA ALA A 139 3.58 -6.10 1.09
C ALA A 139 2.25 -6.86 1.08
N CYS A 140 1.18 -6.17 1.45
CA CYS A 140 -0.16 -6.73 1.56
C CYS A 140 -1.17 -5.89 0.80
N GLY A 141 -2.12 -6.58 0.16
CA GLY A 141 -3.32 -5.92 -0.33
C GLY A 141 -4.21 -5.44 0.81
N THR A 142 -4.86 -4.31 0.57
CA THR A 142 -5.85 -3.68 1.45
C THR A 142 -7.10 -3.34 0.62
N PRO A 143 -8.27 -3.18 1.23
CA PRO A 143 -9.46 -2.70 0.52
C PRO A 143 -9.36 -1.23 0.07
N PHE A 144 -8.26 -0.54 0.40
CA PHE A 144 -8.07 0.88 0.15
C PHE A 144 -7.25 1.16 -1.12
N SER A 145 -7.74 0.71 -2.28
CA SER A 145 -6.99 0.71 -3.55
C SER A 145 -7.12 1.95 -4.46
N GLY A 146 -7.37 3.14 -3.91
CA GLY A 146 -7.46 4.38 -4.71
C GLY A 146 -8.64 4.43 -5.69
N LYS A 147 -8.40 4.80 -6.95
CA LYS A 147 -9.47 5.04 -7.94
C LYS A 147 -10.13 3.76 -8.45
N THR A 148 -9.36 2.70 -8.67
CA THR A 148 -9.84 1.43 -9.20
C THR A 148 -9.83 0.37 -8.11
N PRO A 149 -10.74 -0.64 -8.14
CA PRO A 149 -10.79 -1.69 -7.13
C PRO A 149 -9.71 -2.76 -7.35
N LEU A 150 -8.46 -2.36 -7.59
CA LEU A 150 -7.34 -3.27 -7.84
C LEU A 150 -6.60 -3.60 -6.54
N SER A 151 -7.03 -4.66 -5.87
CA SER A 151 -6.32 -5.24 -4.73
C SER A 151 -6.57 -6.73 -4.61
N GLN A 152 -5.68 -7.44 -3.91
CA GLN A 152 -5.83 -8.87 -3.63
C GLN A 152 -5.57 -9.12 -2.15
N ASN A 153 -6.44 -9.89 -1.50
CA ASN A 153 -6.26 -10.28 -0.10
C ASN A 153 -5.15 -11.34 0.03
N ARG A 154 -3.91 -10.88 -0.08
CA ARG A 154 -2.69 -11.68 0.11
C ARG A 154 -1.58 -10.78 0.63
N CYS A 155 -0.60 -11.39 1.27
CA CYS A 155 0.67 -10.77 1.63
C CYS A 155 1.80 -11.58 1.00
N VAL A 156 2.79 -10.89 0.43
CA VAL A 156 3.96 -11.53 -0.18
C VAL A 156 5.24 -10.75 0.18
N PRO A 157 6.40 -11.42 0.28
CA PRO A 157 7.69 -10.78 0.55
C PRO A 157 7.97 -9.59 -0.38
N VAL A 158 8.54 -8.53 0.16
CA VAL A 158 9.02 -7.41 -0.66
C VAL A 158 10.27 -7.83 -1.43
N GLY A 159 10.20 -7.74 -2.76
CA GLY A 159 11.34 -7.86 -3.67
C GLY A 159 12.10 -6.53 -3.84
N GLY A 160 11.39 -5.41 -3.75
CA GLY A 160 12.01 -4.09 -3.68
C GLY A 160 11.02 -2.94 -3.78
N ILE A 161 11.48 -1.75 -3.39
CA ILE A 161 10.74 -0.49 -3.46
C ILE A 161 11.48 0.44 -4.41
N CYS A 162 10.78 0.92 -5.43
CA CYS A 162 11.35 1.79 -6.47
C CYS A 162 10.67 3.15 -6.49
N LEU A 163 11.47 4.20 -6.38
CA LEU A 163 11.07 5.60 -6.57
C LEU A 163 11.07 5.90 -8.07
N LEU A 164 9.90 6.17 -8.64
CA LEU A 164 9.75 6.49 -10.06
C LEU A 164 9.87 7.99 -10.33
N GLU A 165 10.60 8.30 -11.38
CA GLU A 165 10.75 9.62 -11.98
C GLU A 165 10.49 9.53 -13.49
N ARG A 166 9.96 10.61 -14.08
CA ARG A 166 9.82 10.66 -15.54
C ARG A 166 11.20 10.84 -16.15
N GLY A 167 11.52 10.02 -17.15
CA GLY A 167 12.77 10.13 -17.90
C GLY A 167 12.53 9.97 -19.40
N SER A 168 13.49 10.44 -20.20
CA SER A 168 13.55 10.15 -21.64
C SER A 168 14.15 8.77 -21.94
N GLN A 169 14.76 8.12 -20.94
CA GLN A 169 15.39 6.81 -21.04
C GLN A 169 15.10 6.00 -19.79
N ASN A 170 15.10 4.67 -19.92
CA ASN A 170 14.96 3.76 -18.79
C ASN A 170 16.32 3.58 -18.10
N ARG A 171 16.42 4.05 -16.85
CA ARG A 171 17.61 3.88 -16.01
C ARG A 171 17.16 3.59 -14.59
N ILE A 172 17.69 2.53 -14.00
CA ILE A 172 17.40 2.13 -12.63
C ILE A 172 18.71 1.89 -11.89
N TRP A 173 18.80 2.34 -10.65
CA TRP A 173 19.96 2.15 -9.79
C TRP A 173 19.53 1.97 -8.33
N ARG A 174 20.40 1.35 -7.54
CA ARG A 174 20.23 1.25 -6.09
C ARG A 174 20.43 2.60 -5.45
N ILE A 175 19.63 2.89 -4.43
CA ILE A 175 19.79 4.09 -3.60
C ILE A 175 19.97 3.67 -2.15
N SER A 176 20.68 4.50 -1.39
CA SER A 176 20.85 4.31 0.04
C SER A 176 19.58 4.66 0.82
N PRO A 177 19.44 4.15 2.06
CA PRO A 177 18.41 4.61 3.01
C PRO A 177 18.33 6.13 3.13
N ARG A 178 19.48 6.79 3.17
CA ARG A 178 19.60 8.25 3.30
C ARG A 178 18.99 9.00 2.11
N GLU A 179 19.13 8.46 0.91
CA GLU A 179 18.53 9.05 -0.31
C GLU A 179 17.02 8.82 -0.40
N ALA A 180 16.50 7.79 0.28
CA ALA A 180 15.11 7.38 0.19
C ALA A 180 14.23 7.94 1.33
N VAL A 181 14.79 8.17 2.52
CA VAL A 181 14.03 8.45 3.75
C VAL A 181 13.02 9.58 3.62
N ALA A 182 13.44 10.75 3.13
CA ALA A 182 12.56 11.92 3.01
C ALA A 182 11.41 11.65 2.03
N PHE A 183 11.73 10.97 0.92
CA PHE A 183 10.73 10.62 -0.08
C PHE A 183 9.75 9.59 0.45
N LEU A 184 10.24 8.48 1.05
CA LEU A 184 9.36 7.44 1.56
C LEU A 184 8.47 7.97 2.68
N PHE A 185 9.01 8.81 3.58
CA PHE A 185 8.25 9.48 4.63
C PHE A 185 7.08 10.30 4.07
N ASP A 186 7.32 11.09 3.02
CA ASP A 186 6.27 11.88 2.35
C ASP A 186 5.17 11.00 1.72
N GLN A 187 5.50 9.75 1.37
CA GLN A 187 4.59 8.78 0.81
C GLN A 187 3.87 7.94 1.90
N THR A 188 3.84 8.39 3.15
CA THR A 188 3.14 7.72 4.25
C THR A 188 1.91 8.51 4.74
N ILE A 189 1.39 8.17 5.92
CA ILE A 189 0.24 8.84 6.53
C ILE A 189 0.72 10.14 7.17
N HIS A 190 0.04 11.25 6.86
CA HIS A 190 0.30 12.55 7.45
C HIS A 190 -0.61 12.82 8.66
N SER A 191 -0.22 13.78 9.50
CA SER A 191 -1.03 14.26 10.65
C SER A 191 -1.32 13.20 11.72
N LEU A 192 -0.27 12.63 12.28
CA LEU A 192 -0.34 11.66 13.39
C LEU A 192 -0.17 12.36 14.76
N TYR A 193 -0.74 11.76 15.81
CA TYR A 193 -0.35 12.09 17.18
C TYR A 193 1.11 11.68 17.43
N GLN A 194 1.77 12.32 18.39
CA GLN A 194 3.19 12.09 18.67
C GLN A 194 3.55 10.60 18.82
N GLN A 195 2.78 9.84 19.61
CA GLN A 195 3.03 8.41 19.83
C GLN A 195 2.92 7.57 18.54
N ASP A 196 2.01 7.93 17.64
CA ASP A 196 1.87 7.25 16.35
C ASP A 196 2.99 7.65 15.39
N MET A 197 3.48 8.90 15.48
CA MET A 197 4.65 9.35 14.71
C MET A 197 5.92 8.57 15.09
N GLU A 198 6.18 8.36 16.39
CA GLU A 198 7.32 7.56 16.86
C GLU A 198 7.27 6.13 16.29
N ARG A 199 6.09 5.49 16.30
CA ARG A 199 5.89 4.17 15.69
C ARG A 199 6.12 4.20 14.18
N LEU A 200 5.57 5.18 13.48
CA LEU A 200 5.77 5.35 12.04
C LEU A 200 7.27 5.45 11.70
N LEU A 201 8.02 6.26 12.44
CA LEU A 201 9.46 6.43 12.21
C LEU A 201 10.23 5.12 12.47
N GLY A 202 9.88 4.37 13.52
CA GLY A 202 10.49 3.06 13.78
C GLY A 202 10.20 2.02 12.69
N VAL A 203 8.96 1.95 12.21
CA VAL A 203 8.59 1.06 11.09
C VAL A 203 9.28 1.51 9.80
N LEU A 204 9.30 2.81 9.51
CA LEU A 204 9.98 3.36 8.33
C LEU A 204 11.49 3.06 8.35
N GLN A 205 12.14 3.22 9.51
CA GLN A 205 13.55 2.84 9.68
C GLN A 205 13.76 1.36 9.34
N SER A 206 12.91 0.48 9.88
CA SER A 206 12.97 -0.96 9.59
C SER A 206 12.80 -1.24 8.09
N VAL A 207 11.94 -0.49 7.39
CA VAL A 207 11.73 -0.63 5.94
C VAL A 207 13.00 -0.22 5.20
N LEU A 208 13.57 0.92 5.57
CA LEU A 208 14.78 1.46 4.96
C LEU A 208 15.99 0.53 5.12
N GLU A 209 16.11 -0.15 6.26
CA GLU A 209 17.20 -1.08 6.56
C GLU A 209 17.02 -2.45 5.88
N THR A 210 15.78 -2.90 5.67
CA THR A 210 15.48 -4.26 5.18
C THR A 210 15.19 -4.31 3.69
N ALA A 211 14.48 -3.32 3.15
CA ALA A 211 13.99 -3.36 1.78
C ALA A 211 15.09 -3.01 0.77
N PRO A 212 15.20 -3.75 -0.35
CA PRO A 212 15.93 -3.28 -1.52
C PRO A 212 15.34 -1.98 -2.07
N LEU A 213 16.10 -0.88 -2.00
CA LEU A 213 15.66 0.44 -2.46
C LEU A 213 16.28 0.81 -3.81
N TYR A 214 15.44 1.34 -4.70
CA TYR A 214 15.81 1.73 -6.05
C TYR A 214 15.24 3.09 -6.41
N ARG A 215 15.90 3.76 -7.35
CA ARG A 215 15.35 4.89 -8.08
C ARG A 215 15.38 4.57 -9.56
N MET A 216 14.32 4.95 -10.26
CA MET A 216 14.21 4.71 -11.69
C MET A 216 13.66 5.93 -12.41
N GLN A 217 14.40 6.36 -13.43
CA GLN A 217 13.86 7.19 -14.51
C GLN A 217 13.26 6.27 -15.56
N CYS A 218 11.99 6.50 -15.93
CA CYS A 218 11.30 5.61 -16.86
C CYS A 218 10.52 6.35 -17.95
N THR A 219 10.48 5.70 -19.12
CA THR A 219 9.49 5.99 -20.17
C THR A 219 8.18 5.22 -19.90
N ILE A 220 7.16 5.44 -20.72
CA ILE A 220 5.83 4.80 -20.55
C ILE A 220 5.71 3.38 -21.16
N GLY A 221 6.79 2.86 -21.74
CA GLY A 221 6.78 1.59 -22.48
C GLY A 221 7.04 0.35 -21.62
N THR A 222 6.73 -0.83 -22.18
CA THR A 222 6.94 -2.14 -21.54
C THR A 222 8.41 -2.39 -21.17
N ASP A 223 9.36 -1.81 -21.91
CA ASP A 223 10.79 -1.91 -21.59
C ASP A 223 11.15 -1.27 -20.24
N ALA A 224 10.36 -0.32 -19.75
CA ALA A 224 10.52 0.22 -18.41
C ALA A 224 10.26 -0.87 -17.34
N ALA A 225 9.18 -1.64 -17.49
CA ALA A 225 8.87 -2.75 -16.60
C ALA A 225 9.95 -3.85 -16.66
N ARG A 226 10.45 -4.15 -17.86
CA ARG A 226 11.57 -5.11 -18.05
C ARG A 226 12.82 -4.66 -17.32
N THR A 227 13.20 -3.40 -17.49
CA THR A 227 14.37 -2.78 -16.86
C THR A 227 14.25 -2.83 -15.34
N ALA A 228 13.08 -2.45 -14.81
CA ALA A 228 12.79 -2.50 -13.38
C ALA A 228 12.93 -3.93 -12.83
N HIS A 229 12.27 -4.90 -13.46
CA HIS A 229 12.31 -6.30 -13.03
C HIS A 229 13.74 -6.87 -13.03
N GLN A 230 14.51 -6.65 -14.09
CA GLN A 230 15.88 -7.17 -14.20
C GLN A 230 16.77 -6.67 -13.05
N ALA A 231 16.68 -5.39 -12.70
CA ALA A 231 17.48 -4.81 -11.62
C ALA A 231 16.95 -5.17 -10.22
N MET A 232 15.63 -5.26 -10.04
CA MET A 232 15.01 -5.53 -8.74
C MET A 232 15.08 -7.01 -8.37
N ALA A 233 14.78 -7.92 -9.29
CA ALA A 233 14.83 -9.37 -9.04
C ALA A 233 16.27 -9.89 -8.86
N GLY A 234 17.25 -9.26 -9.53
CA GLY A 234 18.67 -9.65 -9.48
C GLY A 234 19.38 -9.32 -8.16
N GLY A 235 18.77 -8.50 -7.30
CA GLY A 235 19.34 -8.06 -6.02
C GLY A 235 19.23 -9.08 -4.88
N HIS A 236 18.74 -10.30 -5.14
CA HIS A 236 18.54 -11.36 -4.15
C HIS A 236 19.60 -12.47 -4.21
N LYS A 237 20.78 -12.20 -4.80
CA LYS A 237 21.90 -13.14 -4.76
C LYS A 237 22.62 -13.06 -3.41
N CYS A 238 22.53 -14.18 -2.69
CA CYS A 238 23.19 -14.58 -1.45
C CYS A 238 22.61 -14.01 -0.15
#